data_AF-A0A1G2LNG9-F1
#
_entry.id   AF-A0A1G2LNG9-F1
#
_cell.length_a   1.000
_cell.length_b   1.000
_cell.length_c   1.000
_cell.angle_alpha   90.00
_cell.angle_beta   90.00
_cell.angle_gamma   90.00
#
_symmetry.space_group_name_H-M   'P 1'
#
loop_
_entity.id
_entity.type
_entity.pdbx_description
1 polymer ?
#
loop_
_entity_poly.entity_id
_entity_poly.type
_entity_poly.pdbx_seq_one_letter_code
_entity_poly.pdbx_strand_id
1 'polypeptide(L)'
;MAFLISAVILVVLIFLLKYLPVKSGVLIEGVFKKMECGSDFNGRESTAYWFENYCKDCFERRNFENNSIYGKCLATVPTRAWNRSTFIPEAGDSIKIIARKNIFGTIKIYKIVKTDFLETYRPKQRALYEEHFRKLGEALDKRGALEKGMSVEEYRESKREETIRYAMEELGMSREEVIKNGMHEWGYGSIHNEARRRKLIAELGREATHEDVLEEDRKIMQKVASNYPNQECLEPYEIEEYGETGTLPENRLLHLNGCTSCYIQASINRNNWVLTHTPPGPECFSKNELHIIHETGTLPKERLEHTKNCKKCKYDFDVNKTTYLERVAPIPREHCPSIVFTLDPKDIKAFYARKAELLKL
;
A
#
# COMPACT_ATOMS: atom_id res chain seq x y z
N MET A 1 -1.28 -54.46 43.95
CA MET A 1 -2.08 -54.61 42.71
C MET A 1 -2.95 -53.41 42.39
N ALA A 2 -3.74 -52.87 43.33
CA ALA A 2 -4.61 -51.71 43.07
C ALA A 2 -3.88 -50.46 42.51
N PHE A 3 -2.66 -50.16 42.99
CA PHE A 3 -1.87 -49.02 42.50
C PHE A 3 -1.42 -49.16 41.04
N LEU A 4 -1.05 -50.38 40.63
CA LEU A 4 -0.68 -50.70 39.24
C LEU A 4 -1.90 -50.63 38.31
N ILE A 5 -3.05 -51.12 38.76
CA ILE A 5 -4.31 -51.04 37.99
C ILE A 5 -4.71 -49.57 37.79
N SER A 6 -4.67 -48.76 38.85
CA SER A 6 -4.95 -47.31 38.76
C SER A 6 -3.97 -46.57 37.86
N ALA A 7 -2.67 -46.90 37.90
CA ALA A 7 -1.67 -46.31 37.02
C ALA A 7 -1.89 -46.69 35.55
N VAL A 8 -2.23 -47.94 35.25
CA VAL A 8 -2.57 -48.40 33.89
C VAL A 8 -3.81 -47.70 33.38
N ILE A 9 -4.86 -47.58 34.20
CA ILE A 9 -6.09 -46.84 33.83
C ILE A 9 -5.75 -45.38 33.53
N LEU A 10 -4.95 -44.71 34.37
CA LEU A 10 -4.53 -43.33 34.16
C LEU A 10 -3.75 -43.16 32.85
N VAL A 11 -2.80 -44.07 32.56
CA VAL A 11 -2.02 -44.05 31.31
C VAL A 11 -2.90 -44.26 30.09
N VAL A 12 -3.84 -45.22 30.14
CA VAL A 12 -4.81 -45.46 29.06
C VAL A 12 -5.70 -44.23 28.88
N LEU A 13 -6.14 -43.59 29.95
CA LEU A 13 -7.02 -42.43 29.90
C LEU A 13 -6.28 -41.20 29.34
N ILE A 14 -5.04 -40.97 29.74
CA ILE A 14 -4.16 -39.94 29.13
C ILE A 14 -3.92 -40.24 27.66
N PHE A 15 -3.69 -41.50 27.30
CA PHE A 15 -3.52 -41.91 25.92
C PHE A 15 -4.79 -41.64 25.11
N LEU A 16 -5.96 -42.04 25.60
CA LEU A 16 -7.26 -41.73 24.97
C LEU A 16 -7.46 -40.22 24.79
N LEU A 17 -7.19 -39.42 25.82
CA LEU A 17 -7.28 -37.96 25.76
C LEU A 17 -6.30 -37.33 24.75
N LYS A 18 -5.16 -37.97 24.50
CA LYS A 18 -4.18 -37.54 23.49
C LYS A 18 -4.69 -37.74 22.06
N TYR A 19 -5.59 -38.71 21.81
CA TYR A 19 -6.07 -39.01 20.46
C TYR A 19 -7.52 -38.58 20.21
N LEU A 20 -8.35 -38.48 21.25
CA LEU A 20 -9.75 -38.10 21.10
C LEU A 20 -9.91 -36.61 20.76
N PRO A 21 -10.65 -36.27 19.70
CA PRO A 21 -11.03 -34.89 19.39
C PRO A 21 -12.14 -34.42 20.34
N VAL A 22 -11.86 -33.42 21.18
CA VAL A 22 -12.78 -32.95 22.23
C VAL A 22 -13.33 -31.55 21.93
N LYS A 23 -12.52 -30.67 21.33
CA LYS A 23 -12.90 -29.27 21.06
C LYS A 23 -13.01 -29.03 19.56
N SER A 24 -14.10 -28.43 19.10
CA SER A 24 -14.28 -28.01 17.70
C SER A 24 -14.12 -26.50 17.60
N GLY A 25 -13.51 -26.01 16.53
CA GLY A 25 -13.38 -24.59 16.26
C GLY A 25 -13.07 -24.30 14.79
N VAL A 26 -13.33 -23.06 14.37
CA VAL A 26 -12.85 -22.55 13.08
C VAL A 26 -11.38 -22.20 13.24
N LEU A 27 -10.51 -22.76 12.39
CA LEU A 27 -9.10 -22.39 12.35
C LEU A 27 -8.91 -21.08 11.60
N ILE A 28 -9.61 -20.93 10.49
CA ILE A 28 -9.54 -19.78 9.60
C ILE A 28 -10.74 -19.80 8.65
N GLU A 29 -11.17 -18.62 8.24
CA GLU A 29 -12.23 -18.38 7.25
C GLU A 29 -11.78 -17.25 6.31
N GLY A 30 -11.84 -17.47 5.00
CA GLY A 30 -11.36 -16.52 4.00
C GLY A 30 -11.41 -17.05 2.56
N VAL A 31 -10.77 -16.33 1.64
CA VAL A 31 -10.60 -16.75 0.24
C VAL A 31 -9.38 -17.65 0.12
N PHE A 32 -9.55 -18.88 -0.36
CA PHE A 32 -8.46 -19.83 -0.52
C PHE A 32 -7.53 -19.42 -1.67
N LYS A 33 -6.22 -19.51 -1.45
CA LYS A 33 -5.19 -19.24 -2.47
C LYS A 33 -4.54 -20.51 -2.97
N LYS A 34 -3.93 -21.24 -2.05
CA LYS A 34 -3.15 -22.44 -2.35
C LYS A 34 -2.94 -23.29 -1.11
N MET A 35 -2.59 -24.55 -1.34
CA MET A 35 -2.16 -25.50 -0.32
C MET A 35 -0.69 -25.83 -0.55
N GLU A 36 0.09 -25.88 0.53
CA GLU A 36 1.50 -26.30 0.49
C GLU A 36 1.76 -27.35 1.56
N CYS A 37 2.36 -28.47 1.16
CA CYS A 37 2.81 -29.50 2.08
C CYS A 37 4.27 -29.21 2.49
N GLY A 38 4.55 -29.26 3.78
CA GLY A 38 5.89 -29.00 4.30
C GLY A 38 5.98 -29.30 5.78
N SER A 39 6.78 -28.52 6.49
CA SER A 39 6.93 -28.60 7.95
C SER A 39 6.43 -27.32 8.60
N ASP A 40 5.78 -27.45 9.76
CA ASP A 40 5.42 -26.30 10.60
C ASP A 40 6.68 -25.64 11.20
N PHE A 41 6.51 -24.53 11.92
CA PHE A 41 7.61 -23.82 12.58
C PHE A 41 8.37 -24.67 13.62
N ASN A 42 7.83 -25.83 14.03
CA ASN A 42 8.46 -26.77 14.94
C ASN A 42 9.06 -28.00 14.21
N GLY A 43 9.18 -27.94 12.88
CA GLY A 43 9.72 -29.02 12.06
C GLY A 43 8.79 -30.23 11.90
N ARG A 44 7.52 -30.12 12.28
CA ARG A 44 6.55 -31.24 12.15
C ARG A 44 5.86 -31.18 10.81
N GLU A 45 5.72 -32.32 10.15
CA GLU A 45 4.98 -32.42 8.89
C GLU A 45 3.57 -31.84 9.01
N SER A 46 3.29 -30.86 8.18
CA SER A 46 2.01 -30.17 8.14
C SER A 46 1.65 -29.71 6.73
N THR A 47 0.35 -29.52 6.53
CA THR A 47 -0.23 -28.88 5.35
C THR A 47 -0.61 -27.46 5.72
N ALA A 48 -0.02 -26.48 5.03
CA ALA A 48 -0.36 -25.07 5.13
C ALA A 48 -1.44 -24.72 4.09
N TYR A 49 -2.53 -24.15 4.56
CA TYR A 49 -3.58 -23.58 3.73
C TYR A 49 -3.41 -22.07 3.72
N TRP A 50 -3.02 -21.53 2.57
CA TRP A 50 -2.82 -20.11 2.37
C TRP A 50 -4.11 -19.47 1.88
N PHE A 51 -4.40 -18.31 2.43
CA PHE A 51 -5.54 -17.50 2.08
C PHE A 51 -5.08 -16.24 1.38
N GLU A 52 -5.88 -15.78 0.43
CA GLU A 52 -5.71 -14.48 -0.18
C GLU A 52 -5.99 -13.41 0.87
N ASN A 53 -4.95 -12.65 1.21
CA ASN A 53 -5.07 -11.37 1.90
C ASN A 53 -5.58 -11.51 3.34
N TYR A 54 -6.78 -11.01 3.64
CA TYR A 54 -7.35 -10.94 4.99
C TYR A 54 -8.36 -12.08 5.24
N CYS A 55 -8.18 -12.79 6.34
CA CYS A 55 -9.19 -13.72 6.86
C CYS A 55 -10.26 -12.97 7.68
N LYS A 56 -11.33 -13.67 8.06
CA LYS A 56 -12.41 -13.13 8.91
C LYS A 56 -11.91 -12.47 10.18
N ASP A 57 -10.99 -13.10 10.89
CA ASP A 57 -10.44 -12.54 12.13
C ASP A 57 -9.72 -11.21 11.89
N CYS A 58 -9.02 -11.05 10.75
CA CYS A 58 -8.40 -9.78 10.37
C CYS A 58 -9.44 -8.69 10.15
N PHE A 59 -10.56 -9.01 9.50
CA PHE A 59 -11.67 -8.08 9.30
C PHE A 59 -12.32 -7.65 10.61
N GLU A 60 -12.64 -8.61 11.47
CA GLU A 60 -13.41 -8.36 12.68
C GLU A 60 -12.60 -7.60 13.74
N ARG A 61 -11.29 -7.84 13.82
CA ARG A 61 -10.43 -7.18 14.80
C ARG A 61 -9.97 -5.79 14.39
N ARG A 62 -10.31 -5.32 13.18
CA ARG A 62 -9.78 -4.08 12.57
C ARG A 62 -8.25 -3.97 12.66
N ASN A 63 -7.54 -5.10 12.69
CA ASN A 63 -6.07 -5.15 12.68
C ASN A 63 -5.55 -4.88 11.25
N PHE A 64 -5.95 -3.76 10.68
CA PHE A 64 -5.36 -3.17 9.48
C PHE A 64 -4.07 -2.41 9.81
N GLU A 65 -3.87 -2.07 11.09
CA GLU A 65 -2.81 -1.15 11.55
C GLU A 65 -1.40 -1.73 11.53
N ASN A 66 -1.21 -3.05 11.34
CA ASN A 66 0.11 -3.64 11.56
C ASN A 66 0.49 -4.84 10.69
N ASN A 67 -0.15 -5.02 9.54
CA ASN A 67 0.28 -6.04 8.60
C ASN A 67 0.71 -5.38 7.32
N SER A 68 2.00 -5.52 7.01
CA SER A 68 2.58 -5.27 5.70
C SER A 68 1.61 -5.69 4.59
N ILE A 69 1.76 -5.10 3.41
CA ILE A 69 1.07 -5.43 2.15
C ILE A 69 1.16 -6.95 1.80
N TYR A 70 1.89 -7.73 2.60
CA TYR A 70 2.06 -9.19 2.57
C TYR A 70 1.59 -9.91 3.84
N GLY A 71 0.57 -9.44 4.55
CA GLY A 71 -0.03 -10.14 5.69
C GLY A 71 -0.60 -11.50 5.28
N LYS A 72 0.23 -12.56 5.26
CA LYS A 72 -0.16 -13.87 4.76
C LYS A 72 -1.05 -14.56 5.80
N CYS A 73 -2.36 -14.53 5.59
CA CYS A 73 -3.29 -15.36 6.34
C CYS A 73 -3.09 -16.84 5.96
N LEU A 74 -2.76 -17.67 6.96
CA LEU A 74 -2.60 -19.11 6.75
C LEU A 74 -3.09 -19.89 7.95
N ALA A 75 -3.50 -21.13 7.72
CA ALA A 75 -3.69 -22.13 8.78
C ALA A 75 -2.89 -23.39 8.47
N THR A 76 -2.19 -23.91 9.48
CA THR A 76 -1.47 -25.18 9.39
C THR A 76 -2.27 -26.31 10.03
N VAL A 77 -2.28 -27.45 9.36
CA VAL A 77 -2.91 -28.68 9.84
C VAL A 77 -1.86 -29.80 9.78
N PRO A 78 -1.65 -30.58 10.86
CA PRO A 78 -0.72 -31.71 10.82
C PRO A 78 -1.10 -32.71 9.73
N THR A 79 -0.13 -33.25 8.99
CA THR A 79 -0.39 -34.20 7.88
C THR A 79 -1.10 -35.47 8.36
N ARG A 80 -0.91 -35.84 9.64
CA ARG A 80 -1.58 -36.99 10.28
C ARG A 80 -3.02 -36.71 10.72
N ALA A 81 -3.53 -35.49 10.56
CA ALA A 81 -4.91 -35.18 10.87
C ALA A 81 -5.85 -35.76 9.81
N TRP A 82 -6.96 -36.35 10.24
CA TRP A 82 -7.92 -36.94 9.32
C TRP A 82 -8.73 -35.86 8.61
N ASN A 83 -8.58 -35.76 7.29
CA ASN A 83 -9.37 -34.89 6.44
C ASN A 83 -10.76 -35.52 6.18
N ARG A 84 -11.82 -34.85 6.62
CA ARG A 84 -13.23 -35.24 6.38
C ARG A 84 -13.94 -34.34 5.36
N SER A 85 -13.18 -33.60 4.57
CA SER A 85 -13.73 -32.72 3.53
C SER A 85 -14.29 -33.57 2.39
N THR A 86 -15.50 -33.26 1.95
CA THR A 86 -16.09 -33.81 0.71
C THR A 86 -15.85 -32.89 -0.49
N PHE A 87 -15.16 -31.79 -0.25
CA PHE A 87 -14.92 -30.71 -1.18
C PHE A 87 -13.41 -30.39 -1.19
N ILE A 88 -12.87 -30.19 -2.39
CA ILE A 88 -11.47 -29.79 -2.60
C ILE A 88 -11.51 -28.32 -3.01
N PRO A 89 -10.88 -27.40 -2.27
CA PRO A 89 -10.92 -25.98 -2.58
C PRO A 89 -10.04 -25.63 -3.78
N GLU A 90 -10.54 -24.74 -4.63
CA GLU A 90 -9.80 -24.11 -5.73
C GLU A 90 -9.49 -22.65 -5.39
N ALA A 91 -8.43 -22.10 -6.00
CA ALA A 91 -8.04 -20.71 -5.76
C ALA A 91 -9.22 -19.76 -6.06
N GLY A 92 -9.52 -18.86 -5.13
CA GLY A 92 -10.67 -17.95 -5.18
C GLY A 92 -11.92 -18.45 -4.43
N ASP A 93 -11.98 -19.72 -4.01
CA ASP A 93 -13.11 -20.22 -3.23
C ASP A 93 -13.16 -19.57 -1.83
N SER A 94 -14.35 -19.13 -1.42
CA SER A 94 -14.61 -18.75 -0.01
C SER A 94 -14.79 -20.01 0.83
N ILE A 95 -13.87 -20.23 1.77
CA ILE A 95 -13.86 -21.43 2.62
C ILE A 95 -13.65 -21.10 4.08
N LYS A 96 -14.05 -22.03 4.94
CA LYS A 96 -13.57 -22.12 6.33
C LYS A 96 -13.07 -23.51 6.64
N ILE A 97 -12.00 -23.55 7.42
CA ILE A 97 -11.41 -24.79 7.92
C ILE A 97 -11.88 -25.00 9.35
N ILE A 98 -12.70 -26.03 9.55
CA ILE A 98 -13.19 -26.42 10.87
C ILE A 98 -12.35 -27.57 11.37
N ALA A 99 -11.68 -27.40 12.50
CA ALA A 99 -10.84 -28.42 13.11
C ALA A 99 -11.41 -28.89 14.44
N ARG A 100 -11.22 -30.19 14.71
CA ARG A 100 -11.38 -30.78 16.03
C ARG A 100 -10.02 -31.09 16.63
N LYS A 101 -9.77 -30.47 17.79
CA LYS A 101 -8.54 -30.58 18.56
C LYS A 101 -8.74 -31.51 19.75
N ASN A 102 -7.67 -32.21 20.15
CA ASN A 102 -7.62 -32.91 21.43
C ASN A 102 -7.50 -31.92 22.60
N ILE A 103 -7.44 -32.42 23.84
CA ILE A 103 -7.29 -31.56 25.04
C ILE A 103 -5.98 -30.76 25.05
N PHE A 104 -4.96 -31.22 24.32
CA PHE A 104 -3.65 -30.59 24.17
C PHE A 104 -3.58 -29.61 22.98
N GLY A 105 -4.72 -29.29 22.35
CA GLY A 105 -4.78 -28.35 21.23
C GLY A 105 -4.28 -28.88 19.88
N THR A 106 -3.87 -30.15 19.80
CA THR A 106 -3.44 -30.80 18.55
C THR A 106 -4.65 -31.12 17.68
N ILE A 107 -4.63 -30.69 16.42
CA ILE A 107 -5.68 -31.00 15.44
C ILE A 107 -5.64 -32.49 15.10
N LYS A 108 -6.79 -33.17 15.22
CA LYS A 108 -6.93 -34.61 14.93
C LYS A 108 -7.83 -34.87 13.74
N ILE A 109 -8.87 -34.07 13.58
CA ILE A 109 -9.81 -34.14 12.46
C ILE A 109 -10.02 -32.72 11.96
N TYR A 110 -10.12 -32.53 10.65
CA TYR A 110 -10.55 -31.27 10.07
C TYR A 110 -11.47 -31.49 8.87
N LYS A 111 -12.26 -30.47 8.56
CA LYS A 111 -13.07 -30.40 7.36
C LYS A 111 -13.02 -29.00 6.77
N ILE A 112 -12.96 -28.92 5.45
CA ILE A 112 -13.05 -27.71 4.65
C ILE A 112 -14.49 -27.63 4.15
N VAL A 113 -15.12 -26.47 4.32
CA VAL A 113 -16.48 -26.21 3.85
C VAL A 113 -16.53 -24.85 3.16
N LYS A 114 -17.38 -24.72 2.13
CA LYS A 114 -17.65 -23.43 1.49
C LYS A 114 -18.31 -22.46 2.46
N THR A 115 -18.10 -21.17 2.24
CA THR A 115 -18.69 -20.07 3.00
C THR A 115 -19.09 -18.93 2.09
N ASP A 116 -19.90 -18.02 2.61
CA ASP A 116 -20.35 -16.75 2.04
C ASP A 116 -19.40 -15.59 2.38
N PHE A 117 -18.14 -15.89 2.68
CA PHE A 117 -17.16 -14.91 3.15
C PHE A 117 -17.02 -13.72 2.19
N LEU A 118 -16.83 -13.98 0.90
CA LEU A 118 -16.75 -12.94 -0.12
C LEU A 118 -18.01 -12.07 -0.16
N GLU A 119 -19.19 -12.68 -0.18
CA GLU A 119 -20.47 -11.97 -0.25
C GLU A 119 -20.68 -11.08 0.99
N THR A 120 -20.25 -11.55 2.15
CA THR A 120 -20.41 -10.85 3.43
C THR A 120 -19.42 -9.69 3.60
N TYR A 121 -18.15 -9.86 3.22
CA TYR A 121 -17.09 -8.90 3.54
C TYR A 121 -16.66 -8.02 2.36
N ARG A 122 -16.92 -8.40 1.10
CA ARG A 122 -16.62 -7.57 -0.09
C ARG A 122 -17.36 -6.23 -0.07
N PRO A 123 -18.67 -6.14 0.22
CA PRO A 123 -19.36 -4.85 0.29
C PRO A 123 -18.81 -3.96 1.42
N LYS A 124 -18.49 -4.56 2.58
CA LYS A 124 -17.92 -3.85 3.73
C LYS A 124 -16.54 -3.28 3.41
N GLN A 125 -15.68 -4.05 2.75
CA GLN A 125 -14.39 -3.57 2.29
C GLN A 125 -14.51 -2.43 1.29
N ARG A 126 -15.39 -2.58 0.31
CA ARG A 126 -15.63 -1.55 -0.69
C ARG A 126 -16.07 -0.24 -0.03
N ALA A 127 -17.02 -0.31 0.90
CA ALA A 127 -17.48 0.85 1.65
C ALA A 127 -16.33 1.49 2.45
N LEU A 128 -15.49 0.70 3.13
CA LEU A 128 -14.31 1.21 3.85
C LEU A 128 -13.30 1.89 2.92
N TYR A 129 -13.05 1.31 1.74
CA TYR A 129 -12.17 1.89 0.74
C TYR A 129 -12.72 3.21 0.21
N GLU A 130 -13.99 3.23 -0.22
CA GLU A 130 -14.66 4.44 -0.71
C GLU A 130 -14.66 5.53 0.35
N GLU A 131 -14.93 5.20 1.62
CA GLU A 131 -14.87 6.16 2.71
C GLU A 131 -13.45 6.67 2.98
N HIS A 132 -12.44 5.80 2.96
CA HIS A 132 -11.03 6.18 3.11
C HIS A 132 -10.61 7.16 2.01
N PHE A 133 -10.89 6.86 0.74
CA PHE A 133 -10.56 7.74 -0.38
C PHE A 133 -11.33 9.06 -0.35
N ARG A 134 -12.59 9.05 0.09
CA ARG A 134 -13.36 10.27 0.31
C ARG A 134 -12.70 11.16 1.37
N LYS A 135 -12.35 10.60 2.53
CA LYS A 135 -11.66 11.34 3.62
C LYS A 135 -10.30 11.85 3.18
N LEU A 136 -9.54 11.04 2.44
CA LEU A 136 -8.25 11.41 1.88
C LEU A 136 -8.41 12.58 0.89
N GLY A 137 -9.35 12.49 -0.05
CA GLY A 137 -9.67 13.56 -1.00
C GLY A 137 -10.05 14.86 -0.30
N GLU A 138 -10.94 14.79 0.70
CA GLU A 138 -11.33 15.95 1.51
C GLU A 138 -10.15 16.58 2.27
N ALA A 139 -9.26 15.77 2.84
CA ALA A 139 -8.07 16.28 3.53
C ALA A 139 -7.08 16.93 2.55
N LEU A 140 -6.86 16.33 1.38
CA LEU A 140 -6.01 16.89 0.32
C LEU A 140 -6.57 18.20 -0.23
N ASP A 141 -7.88 18.27 -0.48
CA ASP A 141 -8.54 19.50 -0.94
C ASP A 141 -8.43 20.61 0.11
N LYS A 142 -8.64 20.30 1.40
CA LYS A 142 -8.45 21.25 2.50
C LYS A 142 -7.02 21.77 2.58
N ARG A 143 -6.02 20.88 2.45
CA ARG A 143 -4.61 21.29 2.43
C ARG A 143 -4.30 22.20 1.25
N GLY A 144 -4.69 21.79 0.05
CA GLY A 144 -4.47 22.58 -1.15
C GLY A 144 -5.14 23.97 -1.10
N ALA A 145 -6.35 24.04 -0.54
CA ALA A 145 -7.05 25.29 -0.30
C ALA A 145 -6.31 26.20 0.69
N LEU A 146 -5.86 25.66 1.83
CA LEU A 146 -5.05 26.39 2.81
C LEU A 146 -3.72 26.87 2.22
N GLU A 147 -3.06 26.03 1.42
CA GLU A 147 -1.80 26.38 0.78
C GLU A 147 -1.92 27.52 -0.21
N LYS A 148 -3.05 27.58 -0.95
CA LYS A 148 -3.35 28.64 -1.92
C LYS A 148 -4.11 29.82 -1.31
N GLY A 149 -4.46 29.78 -0.03
CA GLY A 149 -5.18 30.85 0.67
C GLY A 149 -6.60 31.09 0.15
N MET A 150 -7.31 30.04 -0.25
CA MET A 150 -8.66 30.09 -0.82
C MET A 150 -9.62 29.14 -0.09
N SER A 151 -10.92 29.23 -0.37
CA SER A 151 -11.90 28.24 0.12
C SER A 151 -11.71 26.88 -0.57
N VAL A 152 -12.27 25.82 0.03
CA VAL A 152 -12.18 24.46 -0.52
C VAL A 152 -12.93 24.35 -1.85
N GLU A 153 -14.05 25.06 -1.98
CA GLU A 153 -14.87 25.12 -3.18
C GLU A 153 -14.13 25.82 -4.32
N GLU A 154 -13.51 26.97 -4.05
CA GLU A 154 -12.66 27.68 -5.02
C GLU A 154 -11.46 26.83 -5.44
N TYR A 155 -10.83 26.11 -4.50
CA TYR A 155 -9.73 25.21 -4.81
C TYR A 155 -10.16 24.06 -5.74
N ARG A 156 -11.33 23.45 -5.48
CA ARG A 156 -11.88 22.38 -6.31
C ARG A 156 -12.17 22.86 -7.72
N GLU A 157 -12.78 24.03 -7.87
CA GLU A 157 -13.04 24.59 -9.20
C GLU A 157 -11.74 24.97 -9.91
N SER A 158 -10.79 25.59 -9.21
CA SER A 158 -9.47 25.88 -9.77
C SER A 158 -8.76 24.62 -10.26
N LYS A 159 -8.76 23.53 -9.48
CA LYS A 159 -8.16 22.25 -9.85
C LYS A 159 -8.87 21.61 -11.04
N ARG A 160 -10.19 21.68 -11.08
CA ARG A 160 -11.02 21.22 -12.20
C ARG A 160 -10.65 21.95 -13.49
N GLU A 161 -10.59 23.28 -13.46
CA GLU A 161 -10.21 24.11 -14.60
C GLU A 161 -8.76 23.88 -15.04
N GLU A 162 -7.83 23.72 -14.10
CA GLU A 162 -6.44 23.37 -14.38
C GLU A 162 -6.33 22.02 -15.09
N THR A 163 -7.09 21.02 -14.63
CA THR A 163 -7.16 19.69 -15.24
C THR A 163 -7.76 19.75 -16.65
N ILE A 164 -8.80 20.56 -16.85
CA ILE A 164 -9.38 20.76 -18.18
C ILE A 164 -8.37 21.37 -19.14
N ARG A 165 -7.74 22.47 -18.73
CA ARG A 165 -6.72 23.15 -19.54
C ARG A 165 -5.57 22.21 -19.88
N TYR A 166 -5.07 21.46 -18.90
CA TYR A 166 -4.01 20.49 -19.12
C TYR A 166 -4.41 19.40 -20.12
N ALA A 167 -5.64 18.87 -20.04
CA ALA A 167 -6.13 17.90 -21.02
C ALA A 167 -6.22 18.50 -22.44
N MET A 168 -6.68 19.74 -22.56
CA MET A 168 -6.75 20.44 -23.85
C MET A 168 -5.35 20.63 -24.45
N GLU A 169 -4.38 21.05 -23.64
CA GLU A 169 -2.99 21.27 -24.07
C GLU A 169 -2.28 19.96 -24.43
N GLU A 170 -2.40 18.93 -23.59
CA GLU A 170 -1.68 17.66 -23.75
C GLU A 170 -2.31 16.77 -24.83
N LEU A 171 -3.64 16.77 -24.95
CA LEU A 171 -4.37 15.88 -25.86
C LEU A 171 -4.92 16.59 -27.10
N GLY A 172 -4.83 17.92 -27.18
CA GLY A 172 -5.41 18.70 -28.28
C GLY A 172 -6.94 18.61 -28.36
N MET A 173 -7.60 18.30 -27.24
CA MET A 173 -9.07 18.15 -27.17
C MET A 173 -9.75 19.49 -26.94
N SER A 174 -11.02 19.61 -27.36
CA SER A 174 -11.85 20.75 -26.95
C SER A 174 -12.26 20.63 -25.48
N ARG A 175 -12.68 21.75 -24.89
CA ARG A 175 -13.21 21.76 -23.52
C ARG A 175 -14.41 20.82 -23.38
N GLU A 176 -15.31 20.85 -24.36
CA GLU A 176 -16.53 20.04 -24.37
C GLU A 176 -16.20 18.55 -24.42
N GLU A 177 -15.19 18.14 -25.19
CA GLU A 177 -14.72 16.76 -25.25
C GLU A 177 -14.11 16.29 -23.92
N VAL A 178 -13.30 17.14 -23.29
CA VAL A 178 -12.71 16.85 -21.97
C VAL A 178 -13.79 16.66 -20.89
N ILE A 179 -14.83 17.50 -20.92
CA ILE A 179 -15.97 17.39 -19.99
C ILE A 179 -16.81 16.15 -20.29
N LYS A 180 -17.17 15.93 -21.56
CA LYS A 180 -17.96 14.78 -22.03
C LYS A 180 -17.30 13.45 -21.63
N ASN A 181 -15.98 13.38 -21.70
CA ASN A 181 -15.21 12.18 -21.38
C ASN A 181 -14.85 12.08 -19.88
N GLY A 182 -15.31 13.03 -19.05
CA GLY A 182 -15.09 13.03 -17.60
C GLY A 182 -13.63 13.21 -17.18
N MET A 183 -12.70 13.55 -18.08
CA MET A 183 -11.26 13.58 -17.79
C MET A 183 -10.89 14.57 -16.67
N HIS A 184 -11.69 15.61 -16.50
CA HIS A 184 -11.55 16.61 -15.43
C HIS A 184 -11.81 16.05 -14.02
N GLU A 185 -12.51 14.92 -13.89
CA GLU A 185 -12.80 14.28 -12.61
C GLU A 185 -11.70 13.30 -12.19
N TRP A 186 -11.01 12.71 -13.16
CA TRP A 186 -9.99 11.66 -12.95
C TRP A 186 -8.56 12.20 -12.79
N GLY A 187 -8.35 13.50 -13.04
CA GLY A 187 -7.09 14.21 -12.81
C GLY A 187 -5.99 13.94 -13.84
N TYR A 188 -4.77 14.41 -13.57
CA TYR A 188 -3.64 14.33 -14.50
C TYR A 188 -3.23 12.90 -14.89
N GLY A 189 -3.41 11.93 -13.99
CA GLY A 189 -3.04 10.54 -14.26
C GLY A 189 -3.82 9.92 -15.43
N SER A 190 -5.13 10.20 -15.55
CA SER A 190 -5.91 9.72 -16.69
C SER A 190 -5.50 10.38 -18.00
N ILE A 191 -5.13 11.67 -17.96
CA ILE A 191 -4.70 12.44 -19.13
C ILE A 191 -3.38 11.88 -19.66
N HIS A 192 -2.39 11.65 -18.79
CA HIS A 192 -1.13 11.02 -19.19
C HIS A 192 -1.33 9.62 -19.77
N ASN A 193 -2.21 8.81 -19.18
CA ASN A 193 -2.51 7.48 -19.71
C ASN A 193 -3.14 7.54 -21.11
N GLU A 194 -4.03 8.51 -21.35
CA GLU A 194 -4.62 8.72 -22.66
C GLU A 194 -3.60 9.26 -23.68
N ALA A 195 -2.74 10.20 -23.29
CA ALA A 195 -1.66 10.70 -24.13
C ALA A 195 -0.72 9.56 -24.57
N ARG A 196 -0.34 8.71 -23.62
CA ARG A 196 0.46 7.49 -23.89
C ARG A 196 -0.26 6.54 -24.85
N ARG A 197 -1.55 6.30 -24.65
CA ARG A 197 -2.36 5.46 -25.56
C ARG A 197 -2.36 6.02 -26.98
N ARG A 198 -2.57 7.32 -27.16
CA ARG A 198 -2.58 7.97 -28.49
C ARG A 198 -1.23 7.88 -29.18
N LYS A 199 -0.14 8.08 -28.43
CA LYS A 199 1.22 7.90 -28.94
C LYS A 199 1.45 6.46 -29.41
N LEU A 200 1.04 5.48 -28.61
CA LEU A 200 1.16 4.07 -28.96
C LEU A 200 0.33 3.70 -30.20
N ILE A 201 -0.86 4.27 -30.36
CA ILE A 201 -1.69 4.10 -31.58
C ILE A 201 -0.98 4.66 -32.81
N ALA A 202 -0.39 5.85 -32.70
CA ALA A 202 0.35 6.47 -33.79
C ALA A 202 1.57 5.65 -34.20
N GLU A 203 2.28 5.06 -33.23
CA GLU A 203 3.44 4.18 -33.47
C GLU A 203 3.04 2.84 -34.09
N LEU A 204 1.92 2.25 -33.67
CA LEU A 204 1.45 0.96 -34.15
C LEU A 204 0.66 1.03 -35.46
N GLY A 205 0.12 2.20 -35.82
CA GLY A 205 -0.78 2.37 -36.97
C GLY A 205 -2.12 1.65 -36.83
N ARG A 206 -2.48 1.22 -35.62
CA ARG A 206 -3.72 0.51 -35.26
C ARG A 206 -4.13 0.86 -33.84
N GLU A 207 -5.38 0.54 -33.48
CA GLU A 207 -5.83 0.63 -32.09
C GLU A 207 -4.91 -0.16 -31.15
N ALA A 208 -4.59 0.45 -30.01
CA ALA A 208 -3.77 -0.14 -28.97
C ALA A 208 -4.62 -1.07 -28.11
N THR A 209 -4.20 -2.32 -28.00
CA THR A 209 -4.82 -3.30 -27.10
C THR A 209 -4.28 -3.12 -25.67
N HIS A 210 -4.95 -3.73 -24.70
CA HIS A 210 -4.47 -3.74 -23.31
C HIS A 210 -3.06 -4.36 -23.20
N GLU A 211 -2.79 -5.41 -23.97
CA GLU A 211 -1.49 -6.09 -23.95
C GLU A 211 -0.38 -5.18 -24.51
N ASP A 212 -0.68 -4.37 -25.54
CA ASP A 212 0.30 -3.40 -26.08
C ASP A 212 0.72 -2.37 -25.01
N VAL A 213 -0.23 -1.89 -24.20
CA VAL A 213 0.06 -0.96 -23.10
C VAL A 213 0.88 -1.63 -22.00
N LEU A 214 0.52 -2.86 -21.61
CA LEU A 214 1.25 -3.61 -20.60
C LEU A 214 2.69 -3.93 -21.02
N GLU A 215 2.90 -4.25 -22.29
CA GLU A 215 4.23 -4.52 -22.82
C GLU A 215 5.09 -3.24 -22.81
N GLU A 216 4.51 -2.08 -23.13
CA GLU A 216 5.21 -0.81 -23.02
C GLU A 216 5.54 -0.45 -21.57
N ASP A 217 4.63 -0.68 -20.62
CA ASP A 217 4.91 -0.54 -19.19
C ASP A 217 6.04 -1.47 -18.73
N ARG A 218 6.06 -2.72 -19.19
CA ARG A 218 7.15 -3.66 -18.90
C ARG A 218 8.48 -3.15 -19.43
N LYS A 219 8.55 -2.61 -20.65
CA LYS A 219 9.78 -2.03 -21.21
C LYS A 219 10.27 -0.84 -20.41
N ILE A 220 9.37 0.06 -20.01
CA ILE A 220 9.72 1.20 -19.14
C ILE A 220 10.26 0.69 -17.81
N MET A 221 9.58 -0.27 -17.18
CA MET A 221 10.00 -0.84 -15.90
C MET A 221 11.32 -1.61 -16.01
N GLN A 222 11.55 -2.34 -17.10
CA GLN A 222 12.83 -3.00 -17.38
C GLN A 222 13.94 -1.99 -17.63
N LYS A 223 13.68 -0.91 -18.37
CA LYS A 223 14.65 0.19 -18.56
C LYS A 223 15.00 0.85 -17.24
N VAL A 224 14.00 1.14 -16.41
CA VAL A 224 14.17 1.66 -15.05
C VAL A 224 14.99 0.68 -14.22
N ALA A 225 14.63 -0.61 -14.19
CA ALA A 225 15.36 -1.65 -13.47
C ALA A 225 16.81 -1.82 -13.97
N SER A 226 17.05 -1.68 -15.27
CA SER A 226 18.40 -1.74 -15.86
C SER A 226 19.28 -0.55 -15.50
N ASN A 227 18.69 0.60 -15.16
CA ASN A 227 19.41 1.75 -14.60
C ASN A 227 19.77 1.56 -13.11
N TYR A 228 19.29 0.49 -12.48
CA TYR A 228 19.68 0.07 -11.13
C TYR A 228 20.42 -1.28 -11.20
N PRO A 229 21.59 -1.35 -11.87
CA PRO A 229 22.32 -2.59 -12.01
C PRO A 229 22.85 -3.04 -10.64
N ASN A 230 22.38 -4.19 -10.19
CA ASN A 230 22.98 -5.11 -9.21
C ASN A 230 24.40 -4.74 -8.72
N GLN A 231 24.48 -3.88 -7.70
CA GLN A 231 25.62 -3.72 -6.80
C GLN A 231 25.05 -3.37 -5.43
N GLU A 232 25.65 -3.89 -4.35
CA GLU A 232 25.26 -3.58 -2.97
C GLU A 232 25.25 -2.07 -2.76
N CYS A 233 24.06 -1.46 -2.87
CA CYS A 233 23.83 -0.05 -2.60
C CYS A 233 24.41 0.32 -1.23
N LEU A 234 24.64 1.61 -1.01
CA LEU A 234 24.90 2.11 0.33
C LEU A 234 23.77 1.69 1.27
N GLU A 235 24.15 1.12 2.41
CA GLU A 235 23.25 0.84 3.51
C GLU A 235 22.77 2.17 4.10
N PRO A 236 21.57 2.24 4.71
CA PRO A 236 21.01 3.49 5.23
C PRO A 236 21.97 4.25 6.16
N TYR A 237 22.71 3.55 7.02
CA TYR A 237 23.66 4.16 7.94
C TYR A 237 24.86 4.82 7.23
N GLU A 238 25.29 4.30 6.07
CA GLU A 238 26.38 4.89 5.28
C GLU A 238 25.91 6.18 4.58
N ILE A 239 24.64 6.22 4.16
CA ILE A 239 24.01 7.42 3.59
C ILE A 239 23.87 8.51 4.67
N GLU A 240 23.52 8.13 5.91
CA GLU A 240 23.48 9.03 7.05
C GLU A 240 24.88 9.55 7.41
N GLU A 241 25.87 8.67 7.56
CA GLU A 241 27.27 9.02 7.86
C GLU A 241 27.83 10.00 6.83
N TYR A 242 27.64 9.73 5.54
CA TYR A 242 28.05 10.65 4.48
C TYR A 242 27.28 11.97 4.52
N GLY A 243 25.98 11.93 4.81
CA GLY A 243 25.15 13.12 4.95
C GLY A 243 25.66 14.07 6.04
N GLU A 244 26.09 13.53 7.17
CA GLU A 244 26.59 14.31 8.30
C GLU A 244 28.04 14.78 8.10
N THR A 245 28.91 13.86 7.68
CA THR A 245 30.37 14.07 7.69
C THR A 245 30.92 14.49 6.33
N GLY A 246 30.24 14.14 5.24
CA GLY A 246 30.75 14.25 3.87
C GLY A 246 31.83 13.22 3.54
N THR A 247 32.00 12.17 4.35
CA THR A 247 33.06 11.16 4.20
C THR A 247 32.50 9.74 4.21
N LEU A 248 33.15 8.85 3.45
CA LEU A 248 32.92 7.40 3.42
C LEU A 248 34.25 6.68 3.08
N PRO A 249 34.36 5.37 3.33
CA PRO A 249 35.46 4.57 2.80
C PRO A 249 35.61 4.72 1.28
N GLU A 250 36.84 4.70 0.76
CA GLU A 250 37.15 5.00 -0.65
C GLU A 250 36.38 4.14 -1.66
N ASN A 251 36.27 2.84 -1.39
CA ASN A 251 35.48 1.91 -2.21
C ASN A 251 33.98 2.26 -2.23
N ARG A 252 33.44 2.77 -1.12
CA ARG A 252 32.04 3.20 -1.00
C ARG A 252 31.82 4.58 -1.63
N LEU A 253 32.80 5.48 -1.57
CA LEU A 253 32.77 6.75 -2.33
C LEU A 253 32.79 6.53 -3.85
N LEU A 254 33.61 5.59 -4.33
CA LEU A 254 33.62 5.20 -5.74
C LEU A 254 32.25 4.66 -6.17
N HIS A 255 31.62 3.82 -5.34
CA HIS A 255 30.25 3.38 -5.57
C HIS A 255 29.25 4.54 -5.56
N LEU A 256 29.30 5.43 -4.57
CA LEU A 256 28.41 6.59 -4.47
C LEU A 256 28.44 7.43 -5.75
N ASN A 257 29.64 7.68 -6.31
CA ASN A 257 29.81 8.45 -7.54
C ASN A 257 29.33 7.69 -8.79
N GLY A 258 29.35 6.36 -8.77
CA GLY A 258 28.90 5.51 -9.87
C GLY A 258 27.41 5.14 -9.81
N CYS A 259 26.78 5.17 -8.63
CA CYS A 259 25.41 4.75 -8.40
C CYS A 259 24.47 5.96 -8.25
N THR A 260 23.65 6.20 -9.28
CA THR A 260 22.72 7.34 -9.31
C THR A 260 21.74 7.34 -8.12
N SER A 261 21.26 6.18 -7.68
CA SER A 261 20.33 6.09 -6.53
C SER A 261 21.00 6.54 -5.23
N CYS A 262 22.17 5.96 -4.91
CA CYS A 262 22.92 6.31 -3.71
C CYS A 262 23.38 7.77 -3.74
N TYR A 263 23.81 8.27 -4.90
CA TYR A 263 24.16 9.68 -5.08
C TYR A 263 23.01 10.62 -4.73
N ILE A 264 21.81 10.34 -5.28
CA ILE A 264 20.62 11.15 -5.02
C ILE A 264 20.27 11.12 -3.52
N GLN A 265 20.19 9.94 -2.92
CA GLN A 265 19.83 9.78 -1.50
C GLN A 265 20.84 10.47 -0.57
N ALA A 266 22.13 10.24 -0.77
CA ALA A 266 23.20 10.84 0.03
C ALA A 266 23.27 12.36 -0.16
N SER A 267 23.03 12.85 -1.38
CA SER A 267 22.96 14.30 -1.66
C SER A 267 21.76 14.96 -0.98
N ILE A 268 20.60 14.29 -0.92
CA ILE A 268 19.43 14.78 -0.17
C ILE A 268 19.77 14.88 1.31
N ASN A 269 20.32 13.82 1.91
CA ASN A 269 20.72 13.83 3.32
C ASN A 269 21.77 14.90 3.62
N ARG A 270 22.81 15.03 2.78
CA ARG A 270 23.83 16.06 2.94
C ARG A 270 23.25 17.47 2.86
N ASN A 271 22.38 17.72 1.90
CA ASN A 271 21.70 19.01 1.78
C ASN A 271 20.83 19.30 3.01
N ASN A 272 20.03 18.34 3.47
CA ASN A 272 19.21 18.51 4.68
C ASN A 272 20.06 18.78 5.92
N TRP A 273 21.19 18.07 6.08
CA TRP A 273 22.12 18.31 7.19
C TRP A 273 22.70 19.73 7.14
N VAL A 274 23.19 20.17 5.98
CA VAL A 274 23.71 21.54 5.81
C VAL A 274 22.63 22.57 6.11
N LEU A 275 21.39 22.37 5.65
CA LEU A 275 20.29 23.31 5.87
C LEU A 275 19.85 23.37 7.35
N THR A 276 20.01 22.29 8.10
CA THR A 276 19.66 22.22 9.52
C THR A 276 20.78 22.69 10.46
N HIS A 277 22.05 22.51 10.07
CA HIS A 277 23.22 22.79 10.92
C HIS A 277 23.99 24.06 10.56
N THR A 278 23.70 24.70 9.42
CA THR A 278 24.26 26.01 9.10
C THR A 278 23.55 27.09 9.94
N PRO A 279 24.29 27.95 10.68
CA PRO A 279 23.69 29.04 11.43
C PRO A 279 22.85 29.95 10.52
N PRO A 280 21.65 30.39 10.95
CA PRO A 280 20.85 31.31 10.17
C PRO A 280 21.60 32.63 9.98
N GLY A 281 21.59 33.15 8.75
CA GLY A 281 22.04 34.52 8.49
C GLY A 281 21.09 35.54 9.13
N PRO A 282 21.47 36.83 9.20
CA PRO A 282 20.67 37.87 9.83
C PRO A 282 19.30 38.10 9.16
N GLU A 283 19.16 37.72 7.88
CA GLU A 283 17.90 37.81 7.13
C GLU A 283 17.05 36.52 7.18
N CYS A 284 17.60 35.43 7.75
CA CYS A 284 16.88 34.18 7.91
C CYS A 284 15.86 34.27 9.05
N PHE A 285 14.93 33.32 9.10
CA PHE A 285 13.90 33.31 10.14
C PHE A 285 14.50 33.25 11.55
N SER A 286 14.00 34.13 12.41
CA SER A 286 14.14 33.99 13.85
C SER A 286 13.32 32.81 14.38
N LYS A 287 13.64 32.35 15.59
CA LYS A 287 12.87 31.30 16.28
C LYS A 287 11.39 31.67 16.43
N ASN A 288 11.08 32.95 16.68
CA ASN A 288 9.70 33.41 16.82
C ASN A 288 8.96 33.37 15.47
N GLU A 289 9.61 33.76 14.36
CA GLU A 289 8.99 33.65 13.03
C GLU A 289 8.72 32.19 12.65
N LEU A 290 9.64 31.27 12.96
CA LEU A 290 9.41 29.84 12.75
C LEU A 290 8.24 29.31 13.59
N HIS A 291 8.14 29.75 14.85
CA HIS A 291 7.02 29.40 15.71
C HIS A 291 5.68 29.91 15.15
N ILE A 292 5.64 31.14 14.65
CA ILE A 292 4.45 31.69 13.98
C ILE A 292 4.08 30.82 12.77
N ILE A 293 5.03 30.51 11.89
CA ILE A 293 4.77 29.64 10.72
C ILE A 293 4.23 28.27 11.17
N HIS A 294 4.78 27.69 12.23
CA HIS A 294 4.29 26.44 12.81
C HIS A 294 2.87 26.54 13.39
N GLU A 295 2.49 27.71 13.92
CA GLU A 295 1.18 27.94 14.51
C GLU A 295 0.10 28.29 13.48
N THR A 296 0.45 29.05 12.44
CA THR A 296 -0.52 29.65 11.51
C THR A 296 -0.34 29.20 10.06
N GLY A 297 0.79 28.58 9.71
CA GLY A 297 1.14 28.23 8.33
C GLY A 297 1.48 29.44 7.44
N THR A 298 1.51 30.65 8.00
CA THR A 298 1.66 31.89 7.23
C THR A 298 3.11 32.35 7.15
N LEU A 299 3.56 32.69 5.96
CA LEU A 299 4.86 33.30 5.72
C LEU A 299 4.82 34.81 6.05
N PRO A 300 5.75 35.34 6.87
CA PRO A 300 5.88 36.79 7.06
C PRO A 300 6.15 37.48 5.72
N LYS A 301 5.38 38.54 5.40
CA LYS A 301 5.44 39.22 4.08
C LYS A 301 6.84 39.71 3.74
N GLU A 302 7.55 40.26 4.73
CA GLU A 302 8.93 40.76 4.61
C GLU A 302 9.94 39.66 4.25
N ARG A 303 9.60 38.39 4.49
CA ARG A 303 10.44 37.22 4.22
C ARG A 303 10.12 36.52 2.91
N LEU A 304 9.09 36.96 2.17
CA LEU A 304 8.63 36.32 0.95
C LEU A 304 9.77 36.17 -0.07
N GLU A 305 10.49 37.25 -0.35
CA GLU A 305 11.53 37.25 -1.37
C GLU A 305 12.79 36.52 -0.91
N HIS A 306 13.18 36.68 0.35
CA HIS A 306 14.30 35.93 0.91
C HIS A 306 14.04 34.42 0.89
N THR A 307 12.82 33.97 1.21
CA THR A 307 12.44 32.54 1.23
C THR A 307 12.51 31.89 -0.15
N LYS A 308 12.27 32.63 -1.24
CA LYS A 308 12.45 32.11 -2.60
C LYS A 308 13.91 31.80 -2.94
N ASN A 309 14.82 32.61 -2.41
CA ASN A 309 16.24 32.61 -2.79
C ASN A 309 17.12 31.85 -1.79
N CYS A 310 16.72 31.79 -0.51
CA CYS A 310 17.44 31.10 0.54
C CYS A 310 16.90 29.68 0.73
N LYS A 311 17.71 28.68 0.33
CA LYS A 311 17.36 27.26 0.47
C LYS A 311 17.03 26.86 1.92
N LYS A 312 17.72 27.45 2.91
CA LYS A 312 17.49 27.18 4.34
C LYS A 312 16.11 27.67 4.77
N CYS A 313 15.79 28.94 4.49
CA CYS A 313 14.49 29.49 4.83
C CYS A 313 13.36 28.77 4.07
N LYS A 314 13.58 28.39 2.81
CA LYS A 314 12.60 27.57 2.09
C LYS A 314 12.33 26.24 2.82
N TYR A 315 13.39 25.52 3.18
CA TYR A 315 13.28 24.27 3.93
C TYR A 315 12.58 24.46 5.28
N ASP A 316 13.02 25.43 6.08
CA ASP A 316 12.45 25.71 7.39
C ASP A 316 10.96 26.11 7.28
N PHE A 317 10.59 26.88 6.26
CA PHE A 317 9.18 27.21 5.97
C PHE A 317 8.37 25.97 5.59
N ASP A 318 8.86 25.17 4.64
CA ASP A 318 8.16 23.98 4.15
C ASP A 318 7.92 22.97 5.28
N VAL A 319 8.91 22.74 6.15
CA VAL A 319 8.79 21.86 7.32
C VAL A 319 7.75 22.39 8.31
N ASN A 320 7.86 23.66 8.73
CA ASN A 320 6.93 24.22 9.72
C ASN A 320 5.50 24.35 9.18
N LYS A 321 5.35 24.70 7.91
CA LYS A 321 4.05 24.73 7.22
C LYS A 321 3.44 23.33 7.11
N THR A 322 4.25 22.31 6.79
CA THR A 322 3.78 20.92 6.76
C THR A 322 3.26 20.50 8.13
N THR A 323 3.99 20.80 9.21
CA THR A 323 3.54 20.51 10.58
C THR A 323 2.23 21.23 10.94
N TYR A 324 2.08 22.50 10.54
CA TYR A 324 0.81 23.22 10.65
C TYR A 324 -0.33 22.47 9.91
N LEU A 325 -0.11 22.11 8.65
CA LEU A 325 -1.10 21.40 7.82
C LEU A 325 -1.45 20.02 8.40
N GLU A 326 -0.49 19.31 9.00
CA GLU A 326 -0.76 18.07 9.74
C GLU A 326 -1.69 18.27 10.93
N ARG A 327 -1.59 19.40 11.63
CA ARG A 327 -2.46 19.72 12.76
C ARG A 327 -3.87 20.13 12.32
N VAL A 328 -4.00 20.99 11.31
CA VAL A 328 -5.30 21.59 10.94
C VAL A 328 -6.06 20.80 9.87
N ALA A 329 -5.36 20.05 9.03
CA ALA A 329 -5.91 19.23 7.97
C ALA A 329 -5.15 17.89 7.90
N PRO A 330 -5.27 17.03 8.92
CA PRO A 330 -4.56 15.77 8.97
C PRO A 330 -4.96 14.87 7.79
N ILE A 331 -3.96 14.30 7.11
CA ILE A 331 -4.19 13.22 6.15
C ILE A 331 -4.46 11.94 6.95
N PRO A 332 -5.54 11.19 6.63
CA PRO A 332 -5.78 9.89 7.25
C PRO A 332 -4.54 8.99 7.11
N ARG A 333 -3.92 8.63 8.23
CA ARG A 333 -2.77 7.71 8.28
C ARG A 333 -3.18 6.24 8.31
N GLU A 334 -4.48 5.97 8.39
CA GLU A 334 -5.03 4.61 8.25
C GLU A 334 -4.48 4.02 6.94
N HIS A 335 -3.88 2.83 7.01
CA HIS A 335 -3.42 2.16 5.80
C HIS A 335 -4.61 2.04 4.85
N CYS A 336 -4.43 2.48 3.60
CA CYS A 336 -5.42 2.26 2.54
C CYS A 336 -5.84 0.79 2.63
N PRO A 337 -7.12 0.48 2.95
CA PRO A 337 -7.56 -0.89 3.00
C PRO A 337 -7.55 -1.34 1.55
N SER A 338 -6.43 -1.90 1.09
CA SER A 338 -6.31 -2.42 -0.27
C SER A 338 -7.58 -3.18 -0.61
N ILE A 339 -8.20 -2.93 -1.77
CA ILE A 339 -9.29 -3.78 -2.23
C ILE A 339 -8.62 -5.11 -2.54
N VAL A 340 -8.65 -6.03 -1.58
CA VAL A 340 -7.91 -7.28 -1.67
C VAL A 340 -8.77 -8.45 -2.10
N PHE A 341 -9.98 -8.21 -2.55
CA PHE A 341 -10.56 -9.12 -3.51
C PHE A 341 -10.01 -8.65 -4.86
N THR A 342 -9.13 -9.46 -5.47
CA THR A 342 -8.94 -9.38 -6.92
C THR A 342 -10.31 -9.16 -7.51
N LEU A 343 -10.51 -7.99 -8.11
CA LEU A 343 -11.73 -7.67 -8.86
C LEU A 343 -12.10 -8.95 -9.60
N ASP A 344 -13.32 -9.45 -9.41
CA ASP A 344 -13.79 -10.62 -10.16
C ASP A 344 -13.40 -10.36 -11.62
N PRO A 345 -12.81 -11.31 -12.38
CA PRO A 345 -12.53 -11.08 -13.79
C PRO A 345 -13.74 -10.50 -14.54
N LYS A 346 -14.97 -10.78 -14.08
CA LYS A 346 -16.21 -10.12 -14.54
C LYS A 346 -16.34 -8.67 -14.10
N ASP A 347 -15.94 -8.30 -12.89
CA ASP A 347 -15.89 -6.93 -12.38
C ASP A 347 -14.74 -6.12 -13.00
N ILE A 348 -13.59 -6.75 -13.30
CA ILE A 348 -12.50 -6.18 -14.11
C ILE A 348 -13.04 -5.91 -15.52
N LYS A 349 -13.64 -6.93 -16.14
CA LYS A 349 -14.17 -6.81 -17.49
C LYS A 349 -15.33 -5.81 -17.54
N ALA A 350 -16.16 -5.69 -16.51
CA ALA A 350 -17.21 -4.69 -16.41
C ALA A 350 -16.64 -3.29 -16.14
N PHE A 351 -15.64 -3.14 -15.27
CA PHE A 351 -14.95 -1.88 -15.02
C PHE A 351 -14.24 -1.37 -16.28
N TYR A 352 -13.48 -2.25 -16.96
CA TYR A 352 -12.81 -1.92 -18.22
C TYR A 352 -13.77 -1.84 -19.41
N ALA A 353 -14.89 -2.58 -19.43
CA ALA A 353 -15.93 -2.41 -20.45
C ALA A 353 -16.66 -1.08 -20.28
N ARG A 354 -16.95 -0.68 -19.04
CA ARG A 354 -17.56 0.62 -18.73
C ARG A 354 -16.57 1.75 -19.00
N LYS A 355 -15.29 1.56 -18.67
CA LYS A 355 -14.20 2.46 -19.09
C LYS A 355 -14.04 2.51 -20.61
N ALA A 356 -14.16 1.38 -21.31
CA ALA A 356 -14.07 1.30 -22.76
C ALA A 356 -15.31 1.86 -23.46
N GLU A 357 -16.51 1.76 -22.88
CA GLU A 357 -17.72 2.46 -23.35
C GLU A 357 -17.58 3.97 -23.16
N LEU A 358 -17.05 4.41 -22.01
CA LEU A 358 -16.73 5.82 -21.76
C LEU A 358 -15.60 6.35 -22.66
N LEU A 359 -14.75 5.47 -23.21
CA LEU A 359 -13.64 5.82 -24.12
C LEU A 359 -13.96 5.54 -25.60
N LYS A 360 -15.17 5.05 -25.93
CA LYS A 360 -15.65 4.80 -27.30
C LYS A 360 -16.61 5.90 -27.81
N LEU A 361 -16.69 7.01 -27.07
CA LEU A 361 -17.42 8.25 -27.41
C LEU A 361 -16.47 9.43 -27.39
#